data_AF-A0A401MB75-F1
#
_entry.id   AF-A0A401MB75-F1
#
_cell.length_a   1.000
_cell.length_b   1.000
_cell.length_c   1.000
_cell.angle_alpha   90.00
_cell.angle_beta   90.00
_cell.angle_gamma   90.00
#
_symmetry.space_group_name_H-M   'P 1'
#
loop_
_entity.id
_entity.type
_entity.pdbx_description
1 polymer ?
#
loop_
_entity_poly.entity_id
_entity_poly.type
_entity_poly.pdbx_seq_one_letter_code
_entity_poly.pdbx_strand_id
1 'polypeptide(L)'
;MDFPADLPADFPTQAHPHSHGGWPGNELEEVLSASLGIPGAGGRIIEVLGRSFVWVPLPEGGGPHSGPLDLPTLEIEGQAYVPVFSSEEQFRQVAGAHMPYTIAPAVEFARGLPPQVGIAVNPDGVVGVPLPPAAVAELCRVGRTPLDGPTTGGRVKLYEPDWQDDPVDFLAVASAEFAATGVVRTARRCLAAIETADPVMFVGVELSELEGDIRALPMEALARALGMTPVQWPVNLVLLDVADDPVCHWMRERVRPFYQQ
;
A
#
# COMPACT_ATOMS: atom_id res chain seq x y z
N MET A 1 -2.89 -34.99 -61.07
CA MET A 1 -3.12 -33.54 -61.02
C MET A 1 -4.44 -33.37 -60.29
N ASP A 2 -4.57 -32.97 -59.04
CA ASP A 2 -3.66 -32.41 -58.03
C ASP A 2 -4.41 -32.43 -56.69
N PHE A 3 -3.68 -32.51 -55.58
CA PHE A 3 -4.20 -32.13 -54.26
C PHE A 3 -4.39 -30.61 -54.21
N PRO A 4 -5.33 -30.11 -53.39
CA PRO A 4 -4.90 -29.30 -52.25
C PRO A 4 -5.64 -29.73 -50.97
N ALA A 5 -5.00 -29.93 -49.82
CA ALA A 5 -4.15 -29.05 -49.02
C ALA A 5 -4.94 -28.04 -48.17
N ASP A 6 -4.75 -28.21 -46.87
CA ASP A 6 -4.90 -27.31 -45.73
C ASP A 6 -6.27 -26.89 -45.18
N LEU A 7 -6.47 -27.34 -43.93
CA LEU A 7 -7.33 -26.77 -42.91
C LEU A 7 -6.97 -25.29 -42.66
N PRO A 8 -7.93 -24.38 -42.55
CA PRO A 8 -7.76 -23.20 -41.73
C PRO A 8 -8.17 -23.54 -40.30
N ALA A 9 -7.19 -23.55 -39.39
CA ALA A 9 -7.42 -23.29 -37.99
C ALA A 9 -7.80 -21.81 -37.86
N ASP A 10 -9.08 -21.53 -37.64
CA ASP A 10 -9.52 -20.22 -37.16
C ASP A 10 -10.23 -20.43 -35.82
N PHE A 11 -9.47 -20.15 -34.76
CA PHE A 11 -9.97 -19.97 -33.42
C PHE A 11 -10.94 -18.79 -33.46
N PRO A 12 -12.17 -18.90 -32.94
CA PRO A 12 -12.98 -17.71 -32.75
C PRO A 12 -12.24 -16.79 -31.77
N THR A 13 -11.74 -15.70 -32.35
CA THR A 13 -11.21 -14.50 -31.72
C THR A 13 -12.06 -14.16 -30.50
N GLN A 14 -11.38 -13.97 -29.36
CA GLN A 14 -11.95 -13.42 -28.12
C GLN A 14 -12.78 -12.19 -28.42
N ALA A 15 -14.10 -12.37 -28.46
CA ALA A 15 -15.04 -11.28 -28.36
C ALA A 15 -15.04 -10.83 -26.90
N HIS A 16 -14.57 -9.61 -26.67
CA HIS A 16 -14.59 -8.93 -25.39
C HIS A 16 -15.97 -9.07 -24.69
N PRO A 17 -15.97 -9.32 -23.37
CA PRO A 17 -17.17 -9.63 -22.61
C PRO A 17 -18.10 -8.42 -22.58
N HIS A 18 -19.33 -8.60 -23.03
CA HIS A 18 -20.38 -7.60 -22.82
C HIS A 18 -20.89 -7.75 -21.39
N SER A 19 -20.68 -6.69 -20.60
CA SER A 19 -21.22 -6.47 -19.26
C SER A 19 -22.74 -6.61 -19.24
N HIS A 20 -23.23 -7.55 -18.42
CA HIS A 20 -24.57 -7.50 -17.86
C HIS A 20 -24.42 -7.29 -16.35
N GLY A 21 -25.02 -6.21 -15.83
CA GLY A 21 -24.97 -5.82 -14.42
C GLY A 21 -25.56 -6.90 -13.51
N GLY A 22 -24.68 -7.71 -12.94
CA GLY A 22 -25.03 -8.82 -12.07
C GLY A 22 -23.87 -9.15 -11.14
N TRP A 23 -24.22 -9.53 -9.92
CA TRP A 23 -23.31 -10.06 -8.93
C TRP A 23 -22.94 -11.52 -9.28
N PRO A 24 -21.67 -11.93 -9.21
CA PRO A 24 -20.48 -11.13 -8.93
C PRO A 24 -19.97 -10.39 -10.18
N GLY A 25 -19.53 -9.14 -10.01
CA GLY A 25 -19.02 -8.26 -11.07
C GLY A 25 -17.51 -8.01 -11.03
N ASN A 26 -16.80 -8.49 -10.01
CA ASN A 26 -15.34 -8.37 -9.87
C ASN A 26 -14.75 -9.46 -8.95
N GLU A 27 -13.41 -9.55 -8.89
CA GLU A 27 -12.69 -10.58 -8.09
C GLU A 27 -13.08 -10.55 -6.60
N LEU A 28 -13.31 -9.37 -6.02
CA LEU A 28 -13.72 -9.24 -4.63
C LEU A 28 -15.12 -9.84 -4.43
N GLU A 29 -16.07 -9.58 -5.32
CA GLU A 29 -17.43 -10.13 -5.24
C GLU A 29 -17.48 -11.64 -5.47
N GLU A 30 -16.62 -12.16 -6.35
CA GLU A 30 -16.44 -13.61 -6.53
C GLU A 30 -15.94 -14.26 -5.24
N VAL A 31 -14.93 -13.67 -4.60
CA VAL A 31 -14.38 -14.17 -3.33
C VAL A 31 -15.39 -14.05 -2.19
N LEU A 32 -16.13 -12.95 -2.10
CA LEU A 32 -17.19 -12.77 -1.11
C LEU A 32 -18.27 -13.86 -1.27
N SER A 33 -18.69 -14.15 -2.50
CA SER A 33 -19.64 -15.22 -2.81
C SER A 33 -19.11 -16.60 -2.42
N ALA A 34 -17.86 -16.89 -2.78
CA ALA A 34 -17.23 -18.18 -2.49
C ALA A 34 -16.97 -18.38 -0.99
N SER A 35 -16.82 -17.30 -0.22
CA SER A 35 -16.49 -17.35 1.20
C SER A 35 -17.71 -17.51 2.12
N LEU A 36 -18.92 -17.35 1.59
CA LEU A 36 -20.16 -17.49 2.35
C LEU A 36 -20.29 -18.87 3.01
N GLY A 37 -20.40 -18.89 4.34
CA GLY A 37 -20.57 -20.11 5.11
C GLY A 37 -19.31 -20.99 5.22
N ILE A 38 -18.15 -20.52 4.73
CA ILE A 38 -16.88 -21.25 4.83
C ILE A 38 -16.07 -20.72 6.03
N PRO A 39 -15.84 -21.54 7.07
CA PRO A 39 -14.95 -21.17 8.16
C PRO A 39 -13.53 -20.92 7.66
N GLY A 40 -12.92 -19.79 8.06
CA GLY A 40 -11.52 -19.46 7.72
C GLY A 40 -11.31 -18.77 6.36
N ALA A 41 -12.38 -18.43 5.63
CA ALA A 41 -12.27 -17.70 4.36
C ALA A 41 -11.82 -16.23 4.51
N GLY A 42 -11.76 -15.71 5.75
CA GLY A 42 -11.39 -14.32 6.05
C GLY A 42 -10.03 -13.89 5.49
N GLY A 43 -9.01 -14.75 5.54
CA GLY A 43 -7.69 -14.43 5.01
C GLY A 43 -7.70 -14.17 3.50
N ARG A 44 -8.50 -14.93 2.74
CA ARG A 44 -8.64 -14.74 1.29
C ARG A 44 -9.41 -13.46 0.96
N ILE A 45 -10.44 -13.14 1.74
CA ILE A 45 -11.17 -11.86 1.61
C ILE A 45 -10.21 -10.68 1.84
N ILE A 46 -9.40 -10.73 2.90
CA ILE A 46 -8.43 -9.67 3.24
C ILE A 46 -7.39 -9.50 2.14
N GLU A 47 -6.87 -10.60 1.58
CA GLU A 47 -5.90 -10.57 0.49
C GLU A 47 -6.44 -9.87 -0.77
N VAL A 48 -7.65 -10.24 -1.20
CA VAL A 48 -8.26 -9.66 -2.40
C VAL A 48 -8.71 -8.22 -2.16
N LEU A 49 -9.28 -7.96 -0.98
CA LEU A 49 -9.63 -6.59 -0.58
C LEU A 49 -8.39 -5.69 -0.56
N GLY A 50 -7.22 -6.21 -0.15
CA GLY A 50 -5.97 -5.46 -0.11
C GLY A 50 -5.43 -4.96 -1.45
N ARG A 51 -5.94 -5.47 -2.58
CA ARG A 51 -5.62 -4.98 -3.93
C ARG A 51 -6.83 -4.36 -4.66
N SER A 52 -7.96 -4.24 -3.97
CA SER A 52 -9.22 -3.75 -4.52
C SER A 52 -9.43 -2.27 -4.21
N PHE A 53 -10.28 -1.63 -5.01
CA PHE A 53 -10.84 -0.33 -4.71
C PHE A 53 -12.20 -0.48 -4.03
N VAL A 54 -12.55 0.47 -3.17
CA VAL A 54 -13.82 0.52 -2.47
C VAL A 54 -14.52 1.86 -2.67
N TRP A 55 -15.84 1.82 -2.69
CA TRP A 55 -16.70 2.99 -2.72
C TRP A 55 -17.13 3.32 -1.30
N VAL A 56 -16.83 4.54 -0.86
CA VAL A 56 -17.09 5.00 0.51
C VAL A 56 -18.15 6.11 0.48
N PRO A 57 -19.31 5.93 1.12
CA PRO A 57 -20.34 6.97 1.24
C PRO A 57 -19.82 8.17 2.02
N LEU A 58 -20.15 9.37 1.53
CA LEU A 58 -19.80 10.66 2.14
C LEU A 58 -21.06 11.50 2.32
N PRO A 59 -21.92 11.20 3.30
CA PRO A 59 -23.19 11.90 3.51
C PRO A 59 -23.00 13.41 3.77
N GLU A 60 -21.91 13.78 4.46
CA GLU A 60 -21.54 15.18 4.75
C GLU A 60 -20.60 15.80 3.69
N GLY A 61 -20.21 15.03 2.67
CA GLY A 61 -19.25 15.43 1.63
C GLY A 61 -17.77 15.30 2.04
N GLY A 62 -16.89 15.08 1.06
CA GLY A 62 -15.44 14.94 1.24
C GLY A 62 -14.68 15.82 0.25
N GLY A 63 -14.47 17.08 0.63
CA GLY A 63 -13.57 17.99 -0.08
C GLY A 63 -12.26 18.21 0.68
N PRO A 64 -11.20 18.75 0.02
CA PRO A 64 -9.88 18.99 0.63
C PRO A 64 -9.84 20.01 1.78
N HIS A 65 -10.99 20.59 2.15
CA HIS A 65 -11.17 21.52 3.29
C HIS A 65 -12.05 20.93 4.40
N SER A 66 -12.45 19.67 4.29
CA SER A 66 -13.25 19.00 5.32
C SER A 66 -12.30 18.61 6.45
N GLY A 67 -12.71 18.80 7.71
CA GLY A 67 -11.98 18.32 8.88
C GLY A 67 -11.84 16.79 8.88
N PRO A 68 -11.50 16.13 10.01
CA PRO A 68 -11.44 14.67 10.07
C PRO A 68 -12.73 14.09 9.45
N LEU A 69 -12.55 13.27 8.42
CA LEU A 69 -13.59 12.77 7.53
C LEU A 69 -14.73 12.17 8.39
N ASP A 70 -15.89 12.83 8.41
CA ASP A 70 -17.03 12.36 9.20
C ASP A 70 -17.69 11.20 8.45
N LEU A 71 -17.13 10.02 8.65
CA LEU A 71 -17.53 8.79 7.98
C LEU A 71 -18.82 8.28 8.62
N PRO A 72 -19.82 7.86 7.82
CA PRO A 72 -21.01 7.25 8.36
C PRO A 72 -20.58 6.02 9.15
N THR A 73 -20.94 5.99 10.43
CA THR A 73 -20.61 4.86 11.30
C THR A 73 -21.88 4.10 11.58
N LEU A 74 -21.88 2.81 11.27
CA LEU A 74 -22.94 1.88 11.64
C LEU A 74 -22.49 1.04 12.83
N GLU A 75 -23.42 0.65 13.69
CA GLU A 75 -23.13 -0.14 14.87
C GLU A 75 -23.60 -1.59 14.64
N ILE A 76 -22.67 -2.55 14.69
CA ILE A 76 -22.95 -3.98 14.65
C ILE A 76 -22.50 -4.55 15.99
N GLU A 77 -23.42 -5.16 16.75
CA GLU A 77 -23.11 -5.79 18.05
C GLU A 77 -22.37 -4.87 19.04
N GLY A 78 -22.68 -3.57 19.06
CA GLY A 78 -22.03 -2.58 19.93
C GLY A 78 -20.66 -2.09 19.44
N GLN A 79 -20.24 -2.52 18.25
CA GLN A 79 -18.97 -2.15 17.62
C GLN A 79 -19.23 -1.24 16.42
N ALA A 80 -18.45 -0.16 16.31
CA ALA A 80 -18.51 0.79 15.20
C ALA A 80 -17.86 0.21 13.93
N TYR A 81 -18.53 0.36 12.79
CA TYR A 81 -18.07 -0.01 11.46
C TYR A 81 -18.30 1.14 10.46
N VAL A 82 -17.38 1.31 9.52
CA VAL A 82 -17.60 2.19 8.37
C VAL A 82 -18.10 1.37 7.18
N PRO A 83 -19.21 1.73 6.52
CA PRO A 83 -19.71 1.05 5.34
C PRO A 83 -18.80 1.34 4.15
N VAL A 84 -18.43 0.30 3.41
CA VAL A 84 -17.74 0.39 2.13
C VAL A 84 -18.37 -0.58 1.15
N PHE A 85 -18.28 -0.29 -0.15
CA PHE A 85 -18.89 -1.12 -1.19
C PHE A 85 -17.85 -1.64 -2.18
N SER A 86 -18.05 -2.86 -2.68
CA SER A 86 -17.16 -3.54 -3.64
C SER A 86 -17.28 -3.02 -5.06
N SER A 87 -18.35 -2.29 -5.37
CA SER A 87 -18.64 -1.74 -6.69
C SER A 87 -19.59 -0.56 -6.58
N GLU A 88 -19.64 0.25 -7.64
CA GLU A 88 -20.58 1.36 -7.74
C GLU A 88 -22.03 0.86 -7.76
N GLU A 89 -22.28 -0.30 -8.37
CA GLU A 89 -23.59 -0.92 -8.42
C GLU A 89 -24.09 -1.30 -7.03
N GLN A 90 -23.25 -1.96 -6.21
CA GLN A 90 -23.58 -2.27 -4.82
C GLN A 90 -23.83 -0.99 -4.00
N PHE A 91 -22.99 0.04 -4.19
CA PHE A 91 -23.19 1.35 -3.56
C PHE A 91 -24.54 1.97 -3.94
N ARG A 92 -24.84 2.09 -5.24
CA ARG A 92 -26.08 2.71 -5.73
C ARG A 92 -27.33 1.94 -5.31
N GLN A 93 -27.23 0.61 -5.21
CA GLN A 93 -28.33 -0.24 -4.76
C GLN A 93 -28.73 0.05 -3.30
N VAL A 94 -27.75 0.28 -2.41
CA VAL A 94 -27.99 0.45 -0.97
C VAL A 94 -28.11 1.93 -0.57
N ALA A 95 -27.15 2.77 -0.99
CA ALA A 95 -27.09 4.19 -0.61
C ALA A 95 -27.97 5.09 -1.48
N GLY A 96 -28.43 4.60 -2.64
CA GLY A 96 -29.26 5.33 -3.59
C GLY A 96 -28.47 6.20 -4.58
N ALA A 97 -29.13 6.62 -5.66
CA ALA A 97 -28.48 7.26 -6.82
C ALA A 97 -27.89 8.66 -6.57
N HIS A 98 -28.22 9.30 -5.45
CA HIS A 98 -27.83 10.69 -5.16
C HIS A 98 -26.85 10.81 -3.98
N MET A 99 -26.42 9.71 -3.37
CA MET A 99 -25.47 9.76 -2.26
C MET A 99 -24.07 10.11 -2.79
N PRO A 100 -23.39 11.13 -2.22
CA PRO A 100 -21.99 11.40 -2.55
C PRO A 100 -21.11 10.24 -2.11
N TYR A 101 -20.06 9.96 -2.86
CA TYR A 101 -19.07 8.94 -2.52
C TYR A 101 -17.68 9.34 -2.98
N THR A 102 -16.69 8.66 -2.41
CA THR A 102 -15.32 8.63 -2.93
C THR A 102 -14.93 7.19 -3.26
N ILE A 103 -13.94 7.05 -4.14
CA ILE A 103 -13.33 5.77 -4.47
C ILE A 103 -11.91 5.81 -3.92
N ALA A 104 -11.53 4.81 -3.13
CA ALA A 104 -10.21 4.73 -2.54
C ALA A 104 -9.66 3.29 -2.61
N PRO A 105 -8.32 3.11 -2.68
CA PRO A 105 -7.73 1.81 -2.43
C PRO A 105 -8.10 1.33 -1.02
N ALA A 106 -8.55 0.09 -0.87
CA ALA A 106 -9.07 -0.40 0.41
C ALA A 106 -8.01 -0.36 1.52
N VAL A 107 -6.74 -0.59 1.19
CA VAL A 107 -5.62 -0.55 2.14
C VAL A 107 -5.36 0.87 2.64
N GLU A 108 -5.37 1.86 1.74
CA GLU A 108 -5.17 3.26 2.13
C GLU A 108 -6.33 3.74 2.99
N PHE A 109 -7.56 3.37 2.62
CA PHE A 109 -8.75 3.67 3.41
C PHE A 109 -8.66 3.05 4.81
N ALA A 110 -8.33 1.77 4.91
CA ALA A 110 -8.18 1.07 6.19
C ALA A 110 -7.11 1.71 7.09
N ARG A 111 -6.01 2.21 6.50
CA ARG A 111 -4.94 2.90 7.24
C ARG A 111 -5.37 4.27 7.79
N GLY A 112 -6.36 4.91 7.17
CA GLY A 112 -6.93 6.18 7.64
C GLY A 112 -7.97 6.03 8.76
N LEU A 113 -8.45 4.82 9.05
CA LEU A 113 -9.48 4.57 10.06
C LEU A 113 -8.93 4.55 11.49
N PRO A 114 -9.72 4.99 12.49
CA PRO A 114 -9.38 4.78 13.89
C PRO A 114 -9.21 3.28 14.21
N PRO A 115 -8.24 2.89 15.07
CA PRO A 115 -7.87 1.49 15.27
C PRO A 115 -8.98 0.64 15.91
N GLN A 116 -9.94 1.28 16.58
CA GLN A 116 -11.11 0.63 17.16
C GLN A 116 -12.31 0.54 16.22
N VAL A 117 -12.21 0.95 14.96
CA VAL A 117 -13.33 0.95 14.00
C VAL A 117 -13.15 -0.17 12.97
N GLY A 118 -14.23 -0.92 12.74
CA GLY A 118 -14.27 -1.96 11.71
C GLY A 118 -14.67 -1.43 10.33
N ILE A 119 -14.66 -2.31 9.33
CA ILE A 119 -15.18 -2.02 8.00
C ILE A 119 -16.35 -2.96 7.73
N ALA A 120 -17.51 -2.46 7.31
CA ALA A 120 -18.59 -3.29 6.82
C ALA A 120 -18.55 -3.26 5.28
N VAL A 121 -18.20 -4.38 4.65
CA VAL A 121 -18.20 -4.51 3.19
C VAL A 121 -19.59 -4.88 2.72
N ASN A 122 -20.15 -4.11 1.79
CA ASN A 122 -21.50 -4.25 1.24
C ASN A 122 -22.58 -4.47 2.30
N PRO A 123 -22.68 -3.59 3.33
CA PRO A 123 -23.75 -3.69 4.30
C PRO A 123 -25.09 -3.60 3.57
N ASP A 124 -26.02 -4.50 3.90
CA ASP A 124 -27.33 -4.64 3.25
C ASP A 124 -27.30 -4.85 1.71
N GLY A 125 -26.11 -5.15 1.16
CA GLY A 125 -25.90 -5.52 -0.24
C GLY A 125 -26.13 -7.02 -0.48
N VAL A 126 -25.70 -7.52 -1.65
CA VAL A 126 -25.92 -8.94 -2.03
C VAL A 126 -25.20 -9.89 -1.06
N VAL A 127 -23.94 -9.59 -0.75
CA VAL A 127 -23.14 -10.31 0.25
C VAL A 127 -22.44 -9.30 1.16
N GLY A 128 -22.96 -9.13 2.37
CA GLY A 128 -22.39 -8.26 3.39
C GLY A 128 -21.42 -9.02 4.30
N VAL A 129 -20.23 -8.46 4.53
CA VAL A 129 -19.23 -9.04 5.42
C VAL A 129 -18.69 -7.98 6.39
N PRO A 130 -18.86 -8.18 7.71
CA PRO A 130 -18.19 -7.32 8.69
C PRO A 130 -16.72 -7.74 8.84
N LEU A 131 -15.82 -6.79 8.65
CA LEU A 131 -14.42 -6.90 8.99
C LEU A 131 -14.20 -6.22 10.35
N PRO A 132 -14.07 -7.01 11.45
CA PRO A 132 -13.82 -6.44 12.77
C PRO A 132 -12.48 -5.69 12.80
N PRO A 133 -12.24 -4.82 13.80
CA PRO A 133 -11.00 -4.05 13.91
C PRO A 133 -9.71 -4.88 13.77
N ALA A 134 -9.70 -6.12 14.28
CA ALA A 134 -8.57 -7.04 14.12
C ALA A 134 -8.30 -7.43 12.65
N ALA A 135 -9.35 -7.63 11.85
CA ALA A 135 -9.25 -7.92 10.42
C ALA A 135 -8.84 -6.67 9.62
N VAL A 136 -9.32 -5.48 10.03
CA VAL A 136 -8.85 -4.20 9.46
C VAL A 136 -7.34 -4.03 9.72
N ALA A 137 -6.86 -4.36 10.91
CA ALA A 137 -5.43 -4.33 11.23
C ALA A 137 -4.60 -5.34 10.41
N GLU A 138 -5.19 -6.44 9.96
CA GLU A 138 -4.58 -7.38 9.01
C GLU A 138 -4.57 -6.82 7.58
N LEU A 139 -5.68 -6.23 7.12
CA LEU A 139 -5.75 -5.53 5.84
C LEU A 139 -4.72 -4.40 5.75
N CYS A 140 -4.53 -3.63 6.81
CA CYS A 140 -3.51 -2.59 6.88
C CYS A 140 -2.09 -3.13 6.67
N ARG A 141 -1.83 -4.42 6.96
CA ARG A 141 -0.54 -5.09 6.74
C ARG A 141 -0.39 -5.63 5.31
N VAL A 142 -1.46 -5.79 4.55
CA VAL A 142 -1.41 -6.22 3.14
C VAL A 142 -0.68 -5.17 2.30
N GLY A 143 0.21 -5.63 1.42
CA GLY A 143 1.02 -4.76 0.56
C GLY A 143 2.06 -3.93 1.34
N ARG A 144 2.17 -4.08 2.67
CA ARG A 144 3.27 -3.49 3.40
C ARG A 144 4.55 -4.19 3.05
N THR A 145 5.48 -3.41 2.53
CA THR A 145 6.90 -3.76 2.60
C THR A 145 7.39 -3.41 4.01
N PRO A 146 8.57 -3.90 4.43
CA PRO A 146 9.23 -3.42 5.64
C PRO A 146 9.38 -1.88 5.73
N LEU A 147 9.12 -1.17 4.63
CA LEU A 147 9.12 0.29 4.47
C LEU A 147 7.89 1.00 5.06
N ASP A 148 6.76 0.30 5.25
CA ASP A 148 5.47 0.94 5.58
C ASP A 148 5.22 1.14 7.10
N GLY A 149 6.20 0.84 7.95
CA GLY A 149 6.12 1.01 9.42
C GLY A 149 5.00 0.19 10.12
N PRO A 150 5.02 0.06 11.46
CA PRO A 150 3.94 -0.60 12.21
C PRO A 150 2.75 0.35 12.47
N THR A 151 1.55 -0.24 12.61
CA THR A 151 0.24 0.43 12.80
C THR A 151 0.00 1.01 14.19
N THR A 152 0.92 0.78 15.13
CA THR A 152 0.81 1.26 16.51
C THR A 152 1.86 2.33 16.68
N GLY A 153 1.56 3.41 17.42
CA GLY A 153 2.51 4.45 17.80
C GLY A 153 3.65 3.94 18.71
N GLY A 154 4.32 2.87 18.30
CA GLY A 154 5.59 2.42 18.85
C GLY A 154 6.57 3.56 18.68
N ARG A 155 7.23 3.92 19.77
CA ARG A 155 8.18 5.03 19.78
C ARG A 155 9.36 4.63 18.90
N VAL A 156 9.35 5.07 17.66
CA VAL A 156 10.45 4.86 16.73
C VAL A 156 11.63 5.68 17.24
N LYS A 157 12.70 5.01 17.66
CA LYS A 157 13.96 5.65 18.00
C LYS A 157 14.77 5.74 16.72
N LEU A 158 14.88 6.95 16.17
CA LEU A 158 15.80 7.27 15.09
C LEU A 158 17.15 7.71 15.67
N TYR A 159 18.23 7.09 15.20
CA TYR A 159 19.59 7.44 15.61
C TYR A 159 20.59 7.12 14.49
N GLU A 160 21.75 7.78 14.50
CA GLU A 160 22.88 7.41 13.64
C GLU A 160 23.60 6.20 14.25
N PRO A 161 24.11 5.24 13.44
CA PRO A 161 24.92 4.15 13.96
C PRO A 161 26.12 4.69 14.74
N ASP A 162 26.51 4.00 15.81
CA ASP A 162 27.73 4.33 16.56
C ASP A 162 28.95 4.11 15.65
N TRP A 163 30.05 4.82 15.90
CA TRP A 163 31.24 4.83 15.03
C TRP A 163 31.89 3.44 14.87
N GLN A 164 31.59 2.49 15.77
CA GLN A 164 32.07 1.11 15.69
C GLN A 164 31.25 0.23 14.74
N ASP A 165 29.97 0.57 14.57
CA ASP A 165 29.02 -0.22 13.77
C ASP A 165 28.64 0.48 12.45
N ASP A 166 29.11 1.71 12.23
CA ASP A 166 28.84 2.47 11.01
C ASP A 166 29.42 1.76 9.77
N PRO A 167 28.60 1.35 8.80
CA PRO A 167 29.05 0.51 7.69
C PRO A 167 29.68 1.38 6.59
N VAL A 168 30.82 2.00 6.90
CA VAL A 168 31.51 2.98 6.03
C VAL A 168 31.82 2.41 4.65
N ASP A 169 32.21 1.13 4.57
CA ASP A 169 32.51 0.46 3.29
C ASP A 169 31.27 0.37 2.39
N PHE A 170 30.12 -0.01 2.95
CA PHE A 170 28.85 -0.06 2.24
C PHE A 170 28.44 1.33 1.75
N LEU A 171 28.57 2.35 2.60
CA LEU A 171 28.22 3.72 2.26
C LEU A 171 29.11 4.30 1.15
N ALA A 172 30.39 3.93 1.13
CA ALA A 172 31.31 4.31 0.07
C ALA A 172 30.91 3.67 -1.27
N VAL A 173 30.57 2.38 -1.28
CA VAL A 173 30.09 1.69 -2.49
C VAL A 173 28.75 2.25 -2.95
N ALA A 174 27.79 2.47 -2.04
CA ALA A 174 26.50 3.07 -2.36
C ALA A 174 26.66 4.48 -2.93
N SER A 175 27.59 5.29 -2.39
CA SER A 175 27.90 6.63 -2.93
C SER A 175 28.43 6.57 -4.36
N ALA A 176 29.31 5.61 -4.66
CA ALA A 176 29.83 5.43 -6.02
C ALA A 176 28.73 5.00 -7.00
N GLU A 177 27.83 4.11 -6.58
CA GLU A 177 26.67 3.70 -7.37
C GLU A 177 25.69 4.88 -7.60
N PHE A 178 25.41 5.68 -6.57
CA PHE A 178 24.58 6.88 -6.71
C PHE A 178 25.20 7.91 -7.66
N ALA A 179 26.51 8.15 -7.56
CA ALA A 179 27.23 9.00 -8.50
C ALA A 179 27.16 8.48 -9.94
N ALA A 180 27.24 7.16 -10.13
CA ALA A 180 27.09 6.54 -11.45
C ALA A 180 25.67 6.71 -12.01
N THR A 181 24.63 6.68 -11.17
CA THR A 181 23.26 6.94 -11.63
C THR A 181 22.99 8.40 -11.96
N GLY A 182 23.67 9.35 -11.29
CA GLY A 182 23.55 10.80 -11.54
C GLY A 182 22.20 11.43 -11.15
N VAL A 183 21.25 10.66 -10.62
CA VAL A 183 19.90 11.12 -10.26
C VAL A 183 19.75 11.50 -8.79
N VAL A 184 20.69 11.07 -7.93
CA VAL A 184 20.65 11.31 -6.49
C VAL A 184 21.40 12.61 -6.17
N ARG A 185 20.71 13.56 -5.54
CA ARG A 185 21.29 14.83 -5.10
C ARG A 185 21.97 14.70 -3.74
N THR A 186 21.28 14.07 -2.79
CA THR A 186 21.84 13.79 -1.45
C THR A 186 21.40 12.42 -0.98
N ALA A 187 22.24 11.75 -0.17
CA ALA A 187 21.86 10.53 0.53
C ALA A 187 22.26 10.59 2.01
N ARG A 188 21.35 10.15 2.88
CA ARG A 188 21.47 10.14 4.35
C ARG A 188 21.15 8.75 4.88
N ARG A 189 21.70 8.40 6.04
CA ARG A 189 21.46 7.10 6.69
C ARG A 189 20.98 7.27 8.11
N CYS A 190 20.03 6.46 8.54
CA CYS A 190 19.72 6.34 9.96
C CYS A 190 19.32 4.91 10.31
N LEU A 191 19.50 4.54 11.57
CA LEU A 191 18.88 3.35 12.13
C LEU A 191 17.55 3.75 12.76
N ALA A 192 16.52 2.95 12.49
CA ALA A 192 15.27 3.00 13.22
C ALA A 192 15.12 1.72 14.02
N ALA A 193 14.94 1.88 15.34
CA ALA A 193 14.55 0.79 16.22
C ALA A 193 13.13 1.05 16.71
N ILE A 194 12.27 0.02 16.65
CA ILE A 194 10.89 0.10 17.11
C ILE A 194 10.76 -0.75 18.37
N GLU A 195 10.66 -0.07 19.52
CA GLU A 195 10.56 -0.71 20.83
C GLU A 195 11.69 -1.75 21.09
N THR A 196 11.38 -3.05 21.00
CA THR A 196 12.31 -4.17 21.21
C THR A 196 12.68 -4.90 19.92
N ALA A 197 12.26 -4.40 18.76
CA ALA A 197 12.59 -4.99 17.47
C ALA A 197 14.04 -4.69 17.08
N ASP A 198 14.62 -5.59 16.28
CA ASP A 198 15.95 -5.40 15.73
C ASP A 198 16.00 -4.12 14.86
N PRO A 199 17.07 -3.32 14.98
CA PRO A 199 17.20 -2.08 14.23
C PRO A 199 17.27 -2.33 12.73
N VAL A 200 16.63 -1.43 11.97
CA VAL A 200 16.63 -1.43 10.51
C VAL A 200 17.34 -0.18 10.02
N MET A 201 18.16 -0.32 8.98
CA MET A 201 18.82 0.82 8.35
C MET A 201 17.94 1.43 7.28
N PHE A 202 17.76 2.74 7.35
CA PHE A 202 17.10 3.56 6.35
C PHE A 202 18.13 4.38 5.59
N VAL A 203 18.07 4.30 4.27
CA VAL A 203 18.84 5.13 3.33
C VAL A 203 17.86 6.10 2.67
N GLY A 204 17.87 7.34 3.15
CA GLY A 204 17.04 8.41 2.62
C GLY A 204 17.76 9.11 1.48
N VAL A 205 17.17 9.15 0.29
CA VAL A 205 17.73 9.82 -0.89
C VAL A 205 16.84 10.99 -1.33
N GLU A 206 17.48 12.09 -1.72
CA GLU A 206 16.84 13.18 -2.46
C GLU A 206 17.22 13.08 -3.93
N LEU A 207 16.26 13.25 -4.84
CA LEU A 207 16.46 13.14 -6.29
C LEU A 207 16.47 14.51 -6.96
N SER A 208 17.27 14.64 -8.02
CA SER A 208 17.45 15.89 -8.76
C SER A 208 16.21 16.28 -9.59
N GLU A 209 15.50 15.28 -10.12
CA GLU A 209 14.30 15.41 -10.95
C GLU A 209 13.28 14.34 -10.53
N LEU A 210 11.97 14.58 -10.74
CA LEU A 210 10.89 13.67 -10.35
C LEU A 210 10.07 13.16 -11.55
N GLU A 211 10.68 13.08 -12.74
CA GLU A 211 10.01 12.66 -13.98
C GLU A 211 10.48 11.28 -14.43
N GLY A 212 9.54 10.33 -14.59
CA GLY A 212 9.78 8.98 -15.12
C GLY A 212 10.07 7.89 -14.08
N ASP A 213 10.52 6.72 -14.56
CA ASP A 213 10.84 5.51 -13.76
C ASP A 213 12.17 5.62 -12.98
N ILE A 214 12.62 6.85 -12.74
CA ILE A 214 13.89 7.16 -12.07
C ILE A 214 13.92 6.76 -10.58
N ARG A 215 12.78 6.36 -10.01
CA ARG A 215 12.68 5.84 -8.63
C ARG A 215 13.28 4.44 -8.48
N ALA A 216 13.33 3.67 -9.56
CA ALA A 216 13.97 2.35 -9.57
C ALA A 216 15.50 2.46 -9.48
N LEU A 217 16.09 3.51 -10.05
CA LEU A 217 17.55 3.67 -10.17
C LEU A 217 18.29 3.71 -8.81
N PRO A 218 17.85 4.48 -7.79
CA PRO A 218 18.45 4.44 -6.46
C PRO A 218 18.30 3.07 -5.78
N MET A 219 17.16 2.40 -5.98
CA MET A 219 16.89 1.09 -5.41
C MET A 219 17.82 0.02 -6.01
N GLU A 220 18.02 0.04 -7.32
CA GLU A 220 18.97 -0.86 -8.00
C GLU A 220 20.42 -0.57 -7.60
N ALA A 221 20.81 0.70 -7.50
CA ALA A 221 22.13 1.11 -7.01
C ALA A 221 22.39 0.56 -5.60
N LEU A 222 21.40 0.69 -4.71
CA LEU A 222 21.50 0.17 -3.35
C LEU A 222 21.56 -1.37 -3.32
N ALA A 223 20.77 -2.03 -4.15
CA ALA A 223 20.80 -3.49 -4.27
C ALA A 223 22.17 -4.00 -4.75
N ARG A 224 22.81 -3.30 -5.70
CA ARG A 224 24.18 -3.61 -6.14
C ARG A 224 25.20 -3.40 -5.01
N ALA A 225 25.11 -2.30 -4.29
CA ALA A 225 25.98 -2.02 -3.15
C ALA A 225 25.87 -3.10 -2.06
N LEU A 226 24.64 -3.54 -1.73
CA LEU A 226 24.40 -4.64 -0.79
C LEU A 226 24.97 -5.98 -1.26
N GLY A 227 24.94 -6.23 -2.57
CA GLY A 227 25.55 -7.43 -3.17
C GLY A 227 27.08 -7.45 -3.06
N MET A 228 27.72 -6.28 -3.03
CA MET A 228 29.18 -6.15 -2.89
C MET A 228 29.63 -6.08 -1.42
N THR A 229 28.87 -5.38 -0.59
CA THR A 229 29.20 -5.15 0.82
C THR A 229 27.94 -5.33 1.66
N PRO A 230 27.67 -6.56 2.12
CA PRO A 230 26.50 -6.83 2.96
C PRO A 230 26.67 -6.14 4.31
N VAL A 231 25.55 -5.67 4.87
CA VAL A 231 25.49 -5.06 6.19
C VAL A 231 24.69 -5.93 7.15
N GLN A 232 24.91 -5.73 8.46
CA GLN A 232 24.26 -6.53 9.51
C GLN A 232 22.78 -6.23 9.71
N TRP A 233 22.28 -5.10 9.19
CA TRP A 233 20.88 -4.69 9.31
C TRP A 233 20.13 -4.84 7.98
N PRO A 234 18.82 -5.13 8.02
CA PRO A 234 17.97 -4.94 6.86
C PRO A 234 18.06 -3.47 6.38
N VAL A 235 18.18 -3.26 5.07
CA VAL A 235 18.29 -1.91 4.50
C VAL A 235 17.05 -1.57 3.70
N ASN A 236 16.47 -0.41 4.02
CA ASN A 236 15.29 0.16 3.40
C ASN A 236 15.65 1.50 2.73
N LEU A 237 15.14 1.74 1.52
CA LEU A 237 15.35 3.01 0.80
C LEU A 237 14.10 3.89 0.90
N VAL A 238 14.29 5.16 1.26
CA VAL A 238 13.20 6.15 1.37
C VAL A 238 13.48 7.35 0.48
N LEU A 239 12.48 7.79 -0.27
CA LEU A 239 12.55 9.00 -1.09
C LEU A 239 12.14 10.22 -0.24
N LEU A 240 13.11 11.03 0.14
CA LEU A 240 12.91 12.16 1.05
C LEU A 240 12.08 13.30 0.46
N ASP A 241 11.97 13.37 -0.87
CA ASP A 241 11.23 14.41 -1.60
C ASP A 241 9.78 14.04 -1.91
N VAL A 242 9.41 12.76 -1.74
CA VAL A 242 8.07 12.24 -2.10
C VAL A 242 7.25 11.91 -0.87
N ALA A 243 7.89 11.39 0.17
CA ALA A 243 7.22 10.98 1.39
C ALA A 243 7.10 12.16 2.38
N ASP A 244 5.87 12.55 2.72
CA ASP A 244 5.59 13.47 3.84
C ASP A 244 5.47 12.65 5.15
N ASP A 245 6.62 12.16 5.62
CA ASP A 245 6.72 11.31 6.81
C ASP A 245 7.62 11.94 7.89
N PRO A 246 7.29 11.84 9.19
CA PRO A 246 8.11 12.37 10.29
C PRO A 246 9.57 11.88 10.29
N VAL A 247 9.85 10.67 9.81
CA VAL A 247 11.21 10.15 9.65
C VAL A 247 11.94 10.90 8.55
N CYS A 248 11.28 11.22 7.42
CA CYS A 248 11.88 11.99 6.33
C CYS A 248 12.27 13.40 6.80
N HIS A 249 11.38 14.07 7.56
CA HIS A 249 11.68 15.38 8.14
C HIS A 249 12.85 15.31 9.12
N TRP A 250 12.87 14.33 10.03
CA TRP A 250 13.97 14.16 10.98
C TRP A 250 15.31 13.88 10.27
N MET A 251 15.32 13.00 9.25
CA MET A 251 16.53 12.72 8.46
C MET A 251 17.05 13.98 7.75
N ARG A 252 16.18 14.80 7.18
CA ARG A 252 16.58 16.05 6.52
C ARG A 252 17.20 17.06 7.50
N GLU A 253 16.66 17.17 8.71
CA GLU A 253 17.09 18.17 9.70
C GLU A 253 18.26 17.75 10.59
N ARG A 254 18.35 16.45 10.93
CA ARG A 254 19.24 15.96 12.01
C ARG A 254 20.39 15.09 11.53
N VAL A 255 20.31 14.51 10.34
CA VAL A 255 21.30 13.55 9.83
C VAL A 255 22.20 14.20 8.79
N ARG A 256 23.50 13.96 8.89
CA ARG A 256 24.45 14.45 7.88
C ARG A 256 24.44 13.56 6.63
N PRO A 257 24.41 14.14 5.42
CA PRO A 257 24.52 13.36 4.21
C PRO A 257 25.88 12.69 4.13
N PHE A 258 25.89 11.41 3.76
CA PHE A 258 27.12 10.69 3.42
C PHE A 258 27.48 10.86 1.95
N TYR A 259 26.50 11.21 1.11
CA TYR A 259 26.67 11.50 -0.30
C TYR A 259 25.96 12.81 -0.66
N GLN A 260 26.64 13.64 -1.46
CA GLN A 260 26.10 14.86 -2.04
C GLN A 260 26.77 15.12 -3.40
N GLN A 261 25.95 15.41 -4.41
CA GLN A 261 26.38 15.76 -5.76
C GLN A 261 26.55 17.28 -5.93
#